data_AF-A0A537M9D5-F1
#
_entry.id   AF-A0A537M9D5-F1
#
_cell.length_a   1.000
_cell.length_b   1.000
_cell.length_c   1.000
_cell.angle_alpha   90.00
_cell.angle_beta   90.00
_cell.angle_gamma   90.00
#
_symmetry.space_group_name_H-M   'P 1'
#
loop_
_entity.id
_entity.type
_entity.pdbx_description
1 polymer ?
#
loop_
_entity_poly.entity_id
_entity_poly.type
_entity_poly.pdbx_seq_one_letter_code
_entity_poly.pdbx_strand_id
1 'polypeptide(L)'
;MRVTMPDTAERDLPFLRDGGEMGERLRRFDWARSPLGEPAGWPAALKTAVGILLGSKFPMFIAWGPELRFLYNDAYVDVLGGKHPAALGHAFEDVWAEIWPDIRPIAERAVAGEASFYENLPLTMTRKGYEEQTWFTFSYSPLRDESGGGGGMICTCIETTETVLAQRRRIDEAQRLKRLFDHAPGFMAVLRGPDHVFEMMNASFQQLVGHRDLVGLPVREALPEVAGQGFFELLGQVYRSGEAFMGRSMTIQLQRAPGAPAEERLVDFVYQPITDESGQVSAIFAEGYDVTERHLAETALRESEERFRLIADSAPIPMWVTRLDRRRGFVNLAYAEFLGVPIEEAMEFDWRERIHPDDIGRVMVESLAGEATLERFALEGRYRRGDGEWRWLRSISQPRWGANGEHVGFIGVATDVTEARQAEAALREVNETLERRVAERTADLSAALDRLQAEVGERLRAEQALRQAQKMEAVGQLTGGIAHDFNNLLTPIMGGLELIASRVEDARLKRIAETALESSRRGAKLTGQLLAFSRTQRISIAPVEVNGLIDNMRTLIRHS
;
A
#
# COMPACT_ATOMS: atom_id res chain seq x y z
N MET A 1 36.97 -16.85 -112.95
CA MET A 1 37.22 -15.59 -112.23
C MET A 1 37.40 -15.95 -110.76
N ARG A 2 38.59 -15.65 -110.22
CA ARG A 2 38.97 -15.84 -108.81
C ARG A 2 37.95 -15.15 -107.88
N VAL A 3 37.63 -15.76 -106.73
CA VAL A 3 38.02 -15.26 -105.39
C VAL A 3 38.18 -16.48 -104.47
N THR A 4 39.40 -16.97 -104.33
CA THR A 4 39.82 -17.82 -103.21
C THR A 4 40.03 -16.91 -101.99
N MET A 5 39.26 -17.14 -100.94
CA MET A 5 39.55 -16.62 -99.59
C MET A 5 40.93 -17.16 -99.15
N PRO A 6 41.78 -16.37 -98.47
CA PRO A 6 43.04 -16.88 -97.97
C PRO A 6 42.78 -17.87 -96.83
N ASP A 7 43.37 -19.04 -97.01
CA ASP A 7 43.56 -20.12 -96.05
C ASP A 7 44.42 -19.60 -94.88
N THR A 8 43.80 -19.27 -93.74
CA THR A 8 44.53 -18.94 -92.51
C THR A 8 45.03 -20.24 -91.91
N ALA A 9 46.25 -20.65 -92.27
CA ALA A 9 47.00 -21.63 -91.51
C ALA A 9 47.05 -21.15 -90.04
N GLU A 10 46.34 -21.86 -89.15
CA GLU A 10 46.49 -21.71 -87.70
C GLU A 10 47.98 -21.84 -87.37
N ARG A 11 48.62 -20.72 -87.02
CA ARG A 11 49.95 -20.74 -86.43
C ARG A 11 49.79 -21.43 -85.08
N ASP A 12 50.23 -22.67 -84.99
CA ASP A 12 50.29 -23.43 -83.75
C ASP A 12 51.19 -22.70 -82.75
N LEU A 13 50.58 -22.04 -81.76
CA LEU A 13 51.25 -21.27 -80.72
C LEU A 13 51.32 -22.14 -79.45
N PRO A 14 52.49 -22.71 -79.10
CA PRO A 14 52.58 -23.72 -78.04
C PRO A 14 52.07 -23.26 -76.67
N PHE A 15 52.22 -21.97 -76.34
CA PHE A 15 51.79 -21.40 -75.06
C PHE A 15 50.27 -21.25 -74.91
N LEU A 16 49.51 -21.42 -76.00
CA LEU A 16 48.05 -21.42 -76.01
C LEU A 16 47.46 -22.83 -76.11
N ARG A 17 48.27 -23.90 -76.04
CA ARG A 17 47.76 -25.28 -76.21
C ARG A 17 46.97 -25.77 -75.00
N ASP A 18 47.38 -25.36 -73.81
CA ASP A 18 46.70 -25.71 -72.56
C ASP A 18 45.42 -24.87 -72.34
N GLY A 19 44.72 -25.13 -71.24
CA GLY A 19 43.46 -24.47 -70.92
C GLY A 19 42.24 -25.16 -71.56
N GLY A 20 41.13 -25.17 -70.85
CA GLY A 20 39.88 -25.78 -71.30
C GLY A 20 39.11 -24.82 -72.21
N GLU A 21 37.97 -24.33 -71.71
CA GLU A 21 37.17 -23.30 -72.36
C GLU A 21 37.98 -22.03 -72.61
N MET A 22 38.76 -21.57 -71.62
CA MET A 22 39.52 -20.32 -71.78
C MET A 22 40.66 -20.45 -72.78
N GLY A 23 41.31 -21.62 -72.87
CA GLY A 23 42.29 -21.89 -73.92
C GLY A 23 41.67 -21.77 -75.33
N GLU A 24 40.49 -22.35 -75.53
CA GLU A 24 39.75 -22.25 -76.80
C GLU A 24 39.32 -20.82 -77.12
N ARG A 25 38.81 -20.08 -76.11
CA ARG A 25 38.42 -18.68 -76.28
C ARG A 25 39.60 -17.79 -76.62
N LEU A 26 40.76 -17.95 -75.95
CA LEU A 26 41.96 -17.19 -76.27
C LEU A 26 42.45 -17.44 -77.70
N ARG A 27 42.33 -18.67 -78.22
CA ARG A 27 42.71 -18.99 -79.62
C ARG A 27 41.76 -18.39 -80.65
N ARG A 28 40.47 -18.31 -80.34
CA ARG A 28 39.42 -17.78 -81.25
C ARG A 28 39.16 -16.29 -81.14
N PHE A 29 39.70 -15.62 -80.12
CA PHE A 29 39.48 -14.20 -79.90
C PHE A 29 40.12 -13.38 -81.03
N ASP A 30 39.40 -12.37 -81.54
CA ASP A 30 39.89 -11.48 -82.60
C ASP A 30 40.89 -10.46 -82.02
N TRP A 31 42.13 -10.91 -81.87
CA TRP A 31 43.22 -10.12 -81.30
C TRP A 31 43.68 -8.98 -82.20
N ALA A 32 43.42 -9.02 -83.50
CA ALA A 32 43.73 -7.93 -84.41
C ALA A 32 43.01 -6.62 -84.03
N ARG A 33 41.86 -6.72 -83.37
CA ARG A 33 41.08 -5.58 -82.86
C ARG A 33 41.38 -5.24 -81.40
N SER A 34 42.25 -6.00 -80.74
CA SER A 34 42.68 -5.77 -79.37
C SER A 34 43.95 -4.91 -79.32
N PRO A 35 44.10 -4.03 -78.32
CA PRO A 35 45.36 -3.33 -78.07
C PRO A 35 46.57 -4.25 -77.78
N LEU A 36 46.35 -5.52 -77.42
CA LEU A 36 47.43 -6.51 -77.28
C LEU A 36 48.00 -6.99 -78.62
N GLY A 37 47.26 -6.82 -79.72
CA GLY A 37 47.63 -7.33 -81.03
C GLY A 37 47.69 -8.86 -81.10
N GLU A 38 48.11 -9.38 -82.25
CA GLU A 38 48.16 -10.82 -82.53
C GLU A 38 49.07 -11.60 -81.56
N PRO A 39 48.64 -12.77 -81.03
CA PRO A 39 49.40 -13.52 -80.01
C PRO A 39 50.80 -13.97 -80.44
N ALA A 40 51.03 -14.13 -81.75
CA ALA A 40 52.36 -14.39 -82.30
C ALA A 40 53.36 -13.27 -81.99
N GLY A 41 52.90 -12.02 -81.91
CA GLY A 41 53.69 -10.81 -81.64
C GLY A 41 53.82 -10.46 -80.16
N TRP A 42 53.17 -11.18 -79.25
CA TRP A 42 53.23 -10.86 -77.82
C TRP A 42 54.66 -10.99 -77.26
N PRO A 43 55.02 -10.16 -76.25
CA PRO A 43 56.26 -10.28 -75.48
C PRO A 43 56.46 -11.70 -74.93
N ALA A 44 57.72 -12.12 -74.79
CA ALA A 44 58.06 -13.45 -74.29
C ALA A 44 57.57 -13.66 -72.85
N ALA A 45 57.62 -12.61 -72.03
CA ALA A 45 57.09 -12.61 -70.67
C ALA A 45 55.59 -12.88 -70.63
N LEU A 46 54.80 -12.23 -71.50
CA LEU A 46 53.36 -12.44 -71.59
C LEU A 46 53.03 -13.86 -72.07
N LYS A 47 53.72 -14.36 -73.10
CA LYS A 47 53.54 -15.74 -73.59
C LYS A 47 53.78 -16.77 -72.49
N THR A 48 54.85 -16.59 -71.71
CA THR A 48 55.18 -17.46 -70.58
C THR A 48 54.12 -17.40 -69.49
N ALA A 49 53.69 -16.20 -69.11
CA ALA A 49 52.66 -16.00 -68.09
C ALA A 49 51.31 -16.60 -68.53
N VAL A 50 50.91 -16.45 -69.79
CA VAL A 50 49.69 -17.07 -70.34
C VAL A 50 49.77 -18.60 -70.32
N GLY A 51 50.94 -19.18 -70.60
CA GLY A 51 51.14 -20.63 -70.45
C GLY A 51 50.91 -21.09 -69.00
N ILE A 52 51.46 -20.37 -68.02
CA ILE A 52 51.23 -20.65 -66.59
C ILE A 52 49.75 -20.47 -66.22
N LEU A 53 49.14 -19.39 -66.70
CA LEU A 53 47.72 -19.06 -66.48
C LEU A 53 46.82 -20.22 -66.92
N LEU A 54 46.96 -20.68 -68.16
CA LEU A 54 46.13 -21.75 -68.75
C LEU A 54 46.43 -23.13 -68.14
N GLY A 55 47.66 -23.37 -67.68
CA GLY A 55 48.05 -24.61 -67.00
C GLY A 55 47.61 -24.72 -65.54
N SER A 56 47.32 -23.60 -64.88
CA SER A 56 46.98 -23.57 -63.45
C SER A 56 45.54 -24.01 -63.17
N LYS A 57 45.35 -24.71 -62.04
CA LYS A 57 44.02 -25.03 -61.48
C LYS A 57 43.57 -24.05 -60.40
N PHE A 58 44.43 -23.12 -59.99
CA PHE A 58 44.00 -22.01 -59.16
C PHE A 58 43.34 -20.93 -60.02
N PRO A 59 42.30 -20.24 -59.52
CA PRO A 59 41.74 -19.06 -60.17
C PRO A 59 42.84 -18.02 -60.38
N MET A 60 43.11 -17.69 -61.64
CA MET A 60 44.18 -16.77 -62.01
C MET A 60 43.75 -15.82 -63.12
N PHE A 61 44.33 -14.62 -63.10
CA PHE A 61 44.23 -13.68 -64.22
C PHE A 61 45.55 -12.95 -64.44
N ILE A 62 45.73 -12.42 -65.64
CA ILE A 62 46.77 -11.49 -66.04
C ILE A 62 46.08 -10.20 -66.48
N ALA A 63 46.58 -9.07 -66.00
CA ALA A 63 46.23 -7.75 -66.49
C ALA A 63 47.47 -7.14 -67.14
N TRP A 64 47.47 -7.02 -68.47
CA TRP A 64 48.66 -6.68 -69.25
C TRP A 64 48.56 -5.35 -70.00
N GLY A 65 49.68 -4.63 -70.06
CA GLY A 65 49.83 -3.39 -70.81
C GLY A 65 49.22 -2.17 -70.12
N PRO A 66 49.30 -0.98 -70.76
CA PRO A 66 48.87 0.30 -70.16
C PRO A 66 47.40 0.34 -69.76
N GLU A 67 46.56 -0.43 -70.44
CA GLU A 67 45.11 -0.51 -70.20
C GLU A 67 44.71 -1.76 -69.38
N LEU A 68 45.70 -2.50 -68.85
CA LEU A 68 45.48 -3.68 -68.01
C LEU A 68 44.50 -4.67 -68.64
N ARG A 69 44.77 -5.07 -69.88
CA ARG A 69 43.90 -5.98 -70.64
C ARG A 69 43.82 -7.33 -69.95
N PHE A 70 42.58 -7.77 -69.71
CA PHE A 70 42.26 -8.85 -68.79
C PHE A 70 42.24 -10.22 -69.49
N LEU A 71 43.14 -11.11 -69.06
CA LEU A 71 43.24 -12.51 -69.49
C LEU A 71 43.04 -13.40 -68.28
N TYR A 72 42.29 -14.49 -68.36
CA TYR A 72 42.02 -15.33 -67.20
C TYR A 72 41.88 -16.81 -67.60
N ASN A 73 42.02 -17.70 -66.62
CA ASN A 73 41.91 -19.14 -66.83
C ASN A 73 40.53 -19.69 -66.48
N ASP A 74 40.30 -20.97 -66.77
CA ASP A 74 39.05 -21.66 -66.50
C ASP A 74 38.62 -21.59 -65.03
N ALA A 75 39.57 -21.73 -64.09
CA ALA A 75 39.27 -21.67 -62.65
C ALA A 75 38.80 -20.28 -62.19
N TYR A 76 39.09 -19.22 -62.96
CA TYR A 76 38.64 -17.86 -62.67
C TYR A 76 37.24 -17.54 -63.23
N VAL A 77 36.66 -18.43 -64.05
CA VAL A 77 35.31 -18.24 -64.59
C VAL A 77 34.27 -18.15 -63.48
N ASP A 78 34.38 -19.00 -62.45
CA ASP A 78 33.48 -18.96 -61.29
C ASP A 78 33.63 -17.65 -60.49
N VAL A 79 34.84 -17.10 -60.43
CA VAL A 79 35.11 -15.79 -59.81
C VAL A 79 34.40 -14.68 -60.59
N LEU A 80 34.41 -14.71 -61.93
CA LEU A 80 33.75 -13.72 -62.79
C LEU A 80 32.22 -13.81 -62.79
N GLY A 81 31.65 -14.99 -62.59
CA GLY A 81 30.21 -15.22 -62.72
C GLY A 81 29.67 -14.73 -64.07
N GLY A 82 28.60 -13.93 -64.05
CA GLY A 82 27.93 -13.40 -65.23
C GLY A 82 28.75 -12.43 -66.10
N LYS A 83 29.97 -12.07 -65.68
CA LYS A 83 30.90 -11.25 -66.48
C LYS A 83 31.67 -12.07 -67.51
N HIS A 84 31.73 -13.39 -67.31
CA HIS A 84 32.23 -14.31 -68.33
C HIS A 84 31.14 -14.53 -69.41
N PRO A 85 31.50 -14.56 -70.72
CA PRO A 85 32.84 -14.48 -71.29
C PRO A 85 33.31 -13.06 -71.65
N ALA A 86 32.43 -12.06 -71.56
CA ALA A 86 32.67 -10.70 -72.06
C ALA A 86 33.93 -10.05 -71.46
N ALA A 87 34.32 -10.41 -70.25
CA ALA A 87 35.52 -9.89 -69.58
C ALA A 87 36.85 -10.12 -70.34
N LEU A 88 36.92 -11.08 -71.27
CA LEU A 88 38.17 -11.40 -71.98
C LEU A 88 38.62 -10.21 -72.83
N GLY A 89 39.85 -9.75 -72.60
CA GLY A 89 40.46 -8.63 -73.32
C GLY A 89 39.91 -7.24 -72.97
N HIS A 90 38.95 -7.13 -72.04
CA HIS A 90 38.48 -5.84 -71.54
C HIS A 90 39.49 -5.23 -70.56
N ALA A 91 39.35 -3.93 -70.27
CA ALA A 91 40.19 -3.28 -69.26
C ALA A 91 39.83 -3.85 -67.89
N PHE A 92 40.84 -4.15 -67.07
CA PHE A 92 40.66 -4.72 -65.74
C PHE A 92 39.75 -3.85 -64.84
N GLU A 93 39.88 -2.53 -64.97
CA GLU A 93 39.01 -1.54 -64.32
C GLU A 93 37.53 -1.72 -64.70
N ASP A 94 37.21 -1.92 -65.98
CA ASP A 94 35.83 -2.11 -66.42
C ASP A 94 35.26 -3.46 -65.95
N VAL A 95 36.11 -4.51 -65.99
CA VAL A 95 35.71 -5.86 -65.55
C VAL A 95 35.34 -5.85 -64.07
N TRP A 96 36.04 -5.06 -63.24
CA TRP A 96 35.84 -5.02 -61.80
C TRP A 96 35.54 -3.62 -61.28
N ALA A 97 34.71 -2.88 -62.03
CA ALA A 97 34.40 -1.47 -61.74
C ALA A 97 33.83 -1.27 -60.32
N GLU A 98 33.08 -2.24 -59.80
CA GLU A 98 32.46 -2.14 -58.47
C GLU A 98 33.46 -2.23 -57.31
N ILE A 99 34.59 -2.93 -57.50
CA ILE A 99 35.64 -3.09 -56.48
C ILE A 99 36.91 -2.32 -56.84
N TRP A 100 36.92 -1.63 -57.98
CA TRP A 100 38.09 -0.91 -58.48
C TRP A 100 38.69 0.06 -57.45
N PRO A 101 37.91 0.86 -56.69
CA PRO A 101 38.46 1.71 -55.65
C PRO A 101 39.30 0.95 -54.60
N ASP A 102 38.89 -0.27 -54.26
CA ASP A 102 39.58 -1.11 -53.26
C ASP A 102 40.84 -1.77 -53.83
N ILE A 103 40.80 -2.24 -55.09
CA ILE A 103 41.88 -3.01 -55.69
C ILE A 103 42.86 -2.17 -56.52
N ARG A 104 42.48 -0.97 -56.97
CA ARG A 104 43.33 -0.10 -57.81
C ARG A 104 44.67 0.22 -57.16
N PRO A 105 44.76 0.66 -55.88
CA PRO A 105 46.05 0.95 -55.26
C PRO A 105 46.95 -0.30 -55.16
N ILE A 106 46.33 -1.49 -55.07
CA ILE A 106 47.04 -2.76 -55.01
C ILE A 106 47.57 -3.13 -56.40
N ALA A 107 46.75 -2.94 -57.45
CA ALA A 107 47.12 -3.18 -58.84
C ALA A 107 48.23 -2.22 -59.31
N GLU A 108 48.14 -0.93 -59.00
CA GLU A 108 49.14 0.08 -59.36
C GLU A 108 50.52 -0.25 -58.75
N ARG A 109 50.57 -0.69 -57.49
CA ARG A 109 51.82 -1.16 -56.85
C ARG A 109 52.39 -2.40 -57.53
N ALA A 110 51.55 -3.37 -57.89
CA ALA A 110 51.98 -4.57 -58.60
C ALA A 110 52.58 -4.23 -59.96
N VAL A 111 51.96 -3.33 -60.72
CA VAL A 111 52.51 -2.86 -62.01
C VAL A 111 53.81 -2.06 -61.82
N ALA A 112 53.94 -1.31 -60.73
CA ALA A 112 55.17 -0.61 -60.36
C ALA A 112 56.31 -1.56 -59.91
N GLY A 113 56.04 -2.85 -59.74
CA GLY A 113 57.04 -3.86 -59.41
C GLY A 113 56.96 -4.43 -57.99
N GLU A 114 55.97 -4.04 -57.19
CA GLU A 114 55.80 -4.46 -55.80
C GLU A 114 54.74 -5.55 -55.67
N ALA A 115 55.16 -6.76 -55.29
CA ALA A 115 54.21 -7.84 -55.01
C ALA A 115 53.43 -7.59 -53.71
N SER A 116 52.19 -8.07 -53.66
CA SER A 116 51.36 -7.98 -52.46
C SER A 116 50.59 -9.27 -52.21
N PHE A 117 50.20 -9.48 -50.94
CA PHE A 117 49.37 -10.59 -50.49
C PHE A 117 48.33 -10.07 -49.51
N TYR A 118 47.07 -10.46 -49.72
CA TYR A 118 45.95 -10.10 -48.87
C TYR A 118 45.21 -11.36 -48.48
N GLU A 119 44.93 -11.51 -47.19
CA GLU A 119 44.16 -12.62 -46.64
C GLU A 119 42.75 -12.14 -46.27
N ASN A 120 41.73 -12.84 -46.80
CA ASN A 120 40.32 -12.56 -46.53
C ASN A 120 39.95 -11.07 -46.71
N LEU A 121 40.37 -10.44 -47.82
CA LEU A 121 39.96 -9.07 -48.12
C LEU A 121 38.46 -9.05 -48.47
N PRO A 122 37.63 -8.27 -47.75
CA PRO A 122 36.22 -8.13 -48.10
C PRO A 122 36.09 -7.31 -49.39
N LEU A 123 35.38 -7.87 -50.36
CA LEU A 123 35.07 -7.21 -51.64
C LEU A 123 33.57 -7.34 -51.91
N THR A 124 32.95 -6.24 -52.29
CA THR A 124 31.51 -6.19 -52.60
C THR A 124 31.34 -6.28 -54.10
N MET A 125 30.92 -7.46 -54.59
CA MET A 125 30.94 -7.78 -56.02
C MET A 125 29.53 -7.88 -56.60
N THR A 126 29.40 -7.58 -57.90
CA THR A 126 28.13 -7.70 -58.64
C THR A 126 28.31 -8.63 -59.84
N ARG A 127 28.54 -9.92 -59.55
CA ARG A 127 28.77 -10.97 -60.57
C ARG A 127 27.59 -11.90 -60.82
N LYS A 128 26.60 -11.95 -59.92
CA LYS A 128 25.41 -12.81 -60.02
C LYS A 128 24.10 -12.03 -60.26
N GLY A 129 24.20 -10.77 -60.68
CA GLY A 129 23.04 -9.89 -60.88
C GLY A 129 22.49 -9.25 -59.61
N TYR A 130 23.13 -9.48 -58.45
CA TYR A 130 22.88 -8.81 -57.18
C TYR A 130 24.21 -8.49 -56.51
N GLU A 131 24.19 -7.53 -55.59
CA GLU A 131 25.34 -7.13 -54.78
C GLU A 131 25.59 -8.18 -53.68
N GLU A 132 26.78 -8.76 -53.64
CA GLU A 132 27.19 -9.72 -52.61
C GLU A 132 28.52 -9.33 -51.95
N GLN A 133 28.56 -9.41 -50.61
CA GLN A 133 29.80 -9.34 -49.87
C GLN A 133 30.54 -10.67 -49.96
N THR A 134 31.76 -10.62 -50.48
CA THR A 134 32.64 -11.78 -50.66
C THR A 134 33.99 -11.53 -49.96
N TRP A 135 34.74 -12.60 -49.73
CA TRP A 135 36.08 -12.53 -49.15
C TRP A 135 37.07 -13.25 -50.07
N PHE A 136 38.20 -12.61 -50.34
CA PHE A 136 39.23 -13.17 -51.20
C PHE A 136 40.58 -13.17 -50.52
N THR A 137 41.28 -14.30 -50.64
CA THR A 137 42.72 -14.38 -50.37
C THR A 137 43.44 -14.41 -51.71
N PHE A 138 44.28 -13.41 -51.97
CA PHE A 138 44.93 -13.26 -53.27
C PHE A 138 46.31 -12.64 -53.17
N SER A 139 47.10 -12.84 -54.22
CA SER A 139 48.37 -12.16 -54.42
C SER A 139 48.42 -11.51 -55.80
N TYR A 140 48.79 -10.23 -55.85
CA TYR A 140 49.17 -9.55 -57.08
C TYR A 140 50.69 -9.55 -57.19
N SER A 141 51.21 -10.10 -58.29
CA SER A 141 52.63 -10.19 -58.59
C SER A 141 52.97 -9.44 -59.88
N PRO A 142 54.09 -8.69 -59.92
CA PRO A 142 54.52 -7.96 -61.10
C PRO A 142 54.90 -8.91 -62.25
N LEU A 143 54.49 -8.58 -63.47
CA LEU A 143 55.05 -9.13 -64.70
C LEU A 143 55.89 -8.06 -65.40
N ARG A 144 57.15 -8.38 -65.70
CA ARG A 144 58.10 -7.47 -66.34
C ARG A 144 58.27 -7.85 -67.79
N ASP A 145 58.27 -6.86 -68.68
CA ASP A 145 58.61 -7.07 -70.09
C ASP A 145 60.15 -7.07 -70.29
N GLU A 146 60.60 -7.18 -71.55
CA GLU A 146 62.02 -7.19 -71.90
C GLU A 146 62.75 -5.85 -71.61
N SER A 147 62.00 -4.76 -71.36
CA SER A 147 62.55 -3.44 -70.99
C SER A 147 62.83 -3.29 -69.49
N GLY A 148 62.41 -4.28 -68.68
CA GLY A 148 62.61 -4.31 -67.24
C GLY A 148 61.57 -3.51 -66.44
N GLY A 149 60.60 -2.87 -67.10
CA GLY A 149 59.55 -2.06 -66.48
C GLY A 149 58.12 -2.39 -66.94
N GLY A 150 57.19 -2.55 -66.00
CA GLY A 150 55.74 -2.30 -66.19
C GLY A 150 54.95 -3.12 -67.22
N GLY A 151 55.32 -4.37 -67.51
CA GLY A 151 54.59 -5.21 -68.49
C GLY A 151 53.13 -5.52 -68.08
N GLY A 152 52.89 -5.75 -66.79
CA GLY A 152 51.55 -5.98 -66.24
C GLY A 152 51.60 -6.62 -64.85
N MET A 153 50.53 -7.29 -64.48
CA MET A 153 50.45 -8.05 -63.23
C MET A 153 49.75 -9.39 -63.44
N ILE A 154 50.11 -10.37 -62.63
CA ILE A 154 49.42 -11.65 -62.51
C ILE A 154 48.81 -11.76 -61.11
N CYS A 155 47.60 -12.30 -61.05
CA CYS A 155 46.92 -12.60 -59.82
C CYS A 155 46.65 -14.10 -59.70
N THR A 156 46.86 -14.62 -58.50
CA THR A 156 46.23 -15.87 -58.05
C THR A 156 45.30 -15.54 -56.91
N CYS A 157 44.04 -15.96 -56.98
CA CYS A 157 43.06 -15.72 -55.93
C CYS A 157 42.29 -16.98 -55.56
N ILE A 158 41.79 -17.00 -54.33
CA ILE A 158 40.86 -18.01 -53.83
C ILE A 158 39.76 -17.26 -53.10
N GLU A 159 38.51 -17.59 -53.41
CA GLU A 159 37.36 -17.11 -52.65
C GLU A 159 37.28 -17.85 -51.30
N THR A 160 37.26 -17.11 -50.20
CA THR A 160 37.18 -17.62 -48.82
C THR A 160 35.86 -17.28 -48.12
N THR A 161 34.88 -16.78 -48.88
CA THR A 161 33.56 -16.33 -48.40
C THR A 161 32.88 -17.36 -47.48
N GLU A 162 32.74 -18.62 -47.89
CA GLU A 162 32.07 -19.65 -47.09
C GLU A 162 32.78 -19.92 -45.76
N THR A 163 34.11 -19.98 -45.78
CA THR A 163 34.96 -20.20 -44.60
C THR A 163 34.80 -19.06 -43.59
N VAL A 164 34.91 -17.81 -44.04
CA VAL A 164 34.76 -16.62 -43.19
C VAL A 164 33.35 -16.55 -42.59
N LEU A 165 32.32 -16.79 -43.40
CA LEU A 165 30.93 -16.79 -42.94
C LEU A 165 30.62 -17.94 -41.98
N ALA A 166 31.21 -19.13 -42.18
CA ALA A 166 31.05 -20.26 -41.26
C ALA A 166 31.73 -19.99 -39.90
N GLN A 167 32.93 -19.40 -39.93
CA GLN A 167 33.65 -19.01 -38.71
C GLN A 167 32.90 -17.93 -37.93
N ARG A 168 32.40 -16.90 -38.62
CA ARG A 168 31.57 -15.85 -38.01
C ARG A 168 30.31 -16.44 -37.38
N ARG A 169 29.57 -17.29 -38.11
CA ARG A 169 28.38 -17.98 -37.57
C ARG A 169 28.65 -18.77 -36.29
N ARG A 170 29.79 -19.47 -36.20
CA ARG A 170 30.16 -20.19 -34.97
C ARG A 170 30.42 -19.24 -33.80
N ILE A 171 31.12 -18.14 -34.04
CA ILE A 171 31.40 -17.13 -33.01
C ILE A 171 30.08 -16.49 -32.54
N ASP A 172 29.22 -16.11 -33.48
CA ASP A 172 27.93 -15.47 -33.17
C ASP A 172 27.02 -16.40 -32.38
N GLU A 173 26.94 -17.67 -32.74
CA GLU A 173 26.13 -18.66 -32.02
C GLU A 173 26.72 -18.97 -30.63
N ALA A 174 28.04 -19.10 -30.50
CA ALA A 174 28.68 -19.27 -29.19
C ALA A 174 28.42 -18.08 -28.27
N GLN A 175 28.52 -16.86 -28.79
CA GLN A 175 28.18 -15.64 -28.05
C GLN A 175 26.69 -15.57 -27.70
N ARG A 176 25.81 -16.02 -28.61
CA ARG A 176 24.37 -16.09 -28.34
C ARG A 176 24.07 -17.06 -27.20
N LEU A 177 24.63 -18.26 -27.21
CA LEU A 177 24.47 -19.24 -26.13
C LEU A 177 25.00 -18.70 -24.80
N LYS A 178 26.17 -18.05 -24.81
CA LYS A 178 26.72 -17.39 -23.61
C LYS A 178 25.79 -16.30 -23.07
N ARG A 179 25.22 -15.46 -23.94
CA ARG A 179 24.23 -14.44 -23.53
C ARG A 179 22.97 -15.06 -22.93
N LEU A 180 22.46 -16.15 -23.52
CA LEU A 180 21.29 -16.86 -22.98
C LEU A 180 21.56 -17.43 -21.58
N PHE A 181 22.75 -18.02 -21.38
CA PHE A 181 23.19 -18.50 -20.08
C PHE A 181 23.31 -17.35 -19.07
N ASP A 182 24.01 -16.27 -19.42
CA ASP A 182 24.29 -15.12 -18.54
C ASP A 182 22.98 -14.43 -18.08
N HIS A 183 21.97 -14.33 -18.95
CA HIS A 183 20.69 -13.67 -18.67
C HIS A 183 19.55 -14.60 -18.20
N ALA A 184 19.82 -15.89 -18.00
CA ALA A 184 18.81 -16.81 -17.49
C ALA A 184 18.37 -16.37 -16.07
N PRO A 185 17.05 -16.37 -15.76
CA PRO A 185 16.55 -15.88 -14.48
C PRO A 185 16.98 -16.76 -13.28
N GLY A 186 17.03 -18.07 -13.47
CA GLY A 186 17.56 -19.00 -12.46
C GLY A 186 19.08 -18.91 -12.33
N PHE A 187 19.61 -19.17 -11.13
CA PHE A 187 21.05 -19.34 -10.97
C PHE A 187 21.51 -20.59 -11.70
N MET A 188 22.63 -20.49 -12.42
CA MET A 188 23.22 -21.59 -13.18
C MET A 188 24.73 -21.59 -13.01
N ALA A 189 25.31 -22.78 -12.83
CA ALA A 189 26.75 -22.99 -12.79
C ALA A 189 27.14 -24.35 -13.39
N VAL A 190 28.34 -24.41 -13.98
CA VAL A 190 28.96 -25.65 -14.44
C VAL A 190 30.19 -25.92 -13.56
N LEU A 191 30.24 -27.10 -12.97
CA LEU A 191 31.29 -27.56 -12.06
C LEU A 191 32.03 -28.73 -12.70
N ARG A 192 33.31 -28.57 -13.03
CA ARG A 192 34.09 -29.59 -13.75
C ARG A 192 34.93 -30.46 -12.82
N GLY A 193 35.00 -31.74 -13.16
CA GLY A 193 35.87 -32.72 -12.52
C GLY A 193 35.45 -33.13 -11.10
N PRO A 194 36.24 -34.02 -10.46
CA PRO A 194 35.93 -34.59 -9.15
C PRO A 194 36.00 -33.58 -8.01
N ASP A 195 36.77 -32.50 -8.15
CA ASP A 195 36.87 -31.41 -7.16
C ASP A 195 35.80 -30.32 -7.36
N HIS A 196 34.94 -30.48 -8.37
CA HIS A 196 33.82 -29.57 -8.68
C HIS A 196 34.28 -28.12 -8.83
N VAL A 197 35.23 -27.89 -9.73
CA VAL A 197 35.77 -26.56 -10.00
C VAL A 197 34.77 -25.75 -10.82
N PHE A 198 34.45 -24.52 -10.40
CA PHE A 198 33.57 -23.64 -11.15
C PHE A 198 34.17 -23.32 -12.52
N GLU A 199 33.57 -23.83 -13.60
CA GLU A 199 33.97 -23.52 -14.97
C GLU A 199 33.21 -22.28 -15.49
N MET A 200 31.92 -22.21 -15.18
CA MET A 200 31.03 -21.12 -15.58
C MET A 200 29.97 -20.89 -14.52
N MET A 201 29.49 -19.65 -14.40
CA MET A 201 28.32 -19.30 -13.62
C MET A 201 27.64 -18.08 -14.25
N ASN A 202 26.31 -18.01 -14.19
CA ASN A 202 25.57 -16.90 -14.76
C ASN A 202 25.41 -15.74 -13.77
N ALA A 203 24.80 -14.64 -14.23
CA ALA A 203 24.59 -13.46 -13.40
C ALA A 203 23.73 -13.74 -12.15
N SER A 204 22.72 -14.61 -12.27
CA SER A 204 21.87 -15.00 -11.14
C SER A 204 22.63 -15.81 -10.08
N PHE A 205 23.55 -16.70 -10.47
CA PHE A 205 24.41 -17.40 -9.52
C PHE A 205 25.37 -16.43 -8.83
N GLN A 206 25.97 -15.50 -9.58
CA GLN A 206 26.79 -14.43 -9.00
C GLN A 206 25.99 -13.63 -7.97
N GLN A 207 24.75 -13.23 -8.29
CA GLN A 207 23.89 -12.51 -7.35
C GLN A 207 23.63 -13.33 -6.08
N LEU A 208 23.29 -14.62 -6.21
CA LEU A 208 23.06 -15.52 -5.06
C LEU A 208 24.26 -15.52 -4.10
N VAL A 209 25.48 -15.63 -4.63
CA VAL A 209 26.71 -15.68 -3.82
C VAL A 209 27.30 -14.31 -3.46
N GLY A 210 26.66 -13.20 -3.83
CA GLY A 210 27.09 -11.85 -3.48
C GLY A 210 28.12 -11.22 -4.44
N HIS A 211 28.02 -11.52 -5.72
CA HIS A 211 28.89 -11.06 -6.81
C HIS A 211 30.37 -11.42 -6.63
N ARG A 212 30.65 -12.52 -5.94
CA ARG A 212 32.01 -13.09 -5.86
C ARG A 212 32.40 -13.71 -7.20
N ASP A 213 33.65 -13.50 -7.61
CA ASP A 213 34.24 -14.21 -8.74
C ASP A 213 34.81 -15.54 -8.25
N LEU A 214 34.14 -16.64 -8.59
CA LEU A 214 34.48 -17.99 -8.12
C LEU A 214 34.98 -18.89 -9.24
N VAL A 215 35.04 -18.40 -10.49
CA VAL A 215 35.44 -19.22 -11.65
C VAL A 215 36.90 -19.64 -11.50
N GLY A 216 37.17 -20.92 -11.73
CA GLY A 216 38.48 -21.55 -11.58
C GLY A 216 38.77 -22.09 -10.18
N LEU A 217 37.91 -21.83 -9.19
CA LEU A 217 38.10 -22.33 -7.82
C LEU A 217 37.30 -23.62 -7.57
N PRO A 218 37.84 -24.60 -6.82
CA PRO A 218 37.07 -25.72 -6.29
C PRO A 218 35.90 -25.22 -5.44
N VAL A 219 34.74 -25.87 -5.53
CA VAL A 219 33.52 -25.44 -4.80
C VAL A 219 33.75 -25.28 -3.28
N ARG A 220 34.63 -26.11 -2.69
CA ARG A 220 34.98 -26.08 -1.26
C ARG A 220 35.82 -24.87 -0.86
N GLU A 221 36.62 -24.35 -1.77
CA GLU A 221 37.43 -23.14 -1.55
C GLU A 221 36.63 -21.87 -1.89
N ALA A 222 35.77 -21.95 -2.91
CA ALA A 222 34.92 -20.87 -3.35
C ALA A 222 33.81 -20.53 -2.34
N LEU A 223 33.22 -21.55 -1.72
CA LEU A 223 32.08 -21.42 -0.80
C LEU A 223 32.34 -22.18 0.52
N PRO A 224 33.40 -21.85 1.28
CA PRO A 224 33.79 -22.60 2.47
C PRO A 224 32.69 -22.63 3.55
N GLU A 225 31.83 -21.62 3.59
CA GLU A 225 30.69 -21.55 4.51
C GLU A 225 29.65 -22.66 4.28
N VAL A 226 29.62 -23.26 3.08
CA VAL A 226 28.71 -24.35 2.71
C VAL A 226 29.16 -25.70 3.29
N ALA A 227 30.37 -25.78 3.84
CA ALA A 227 30.88 -26.99 4.47
C ALA A 227 29.97 -27.46 5.62
N GLY A 228 29.63 -28.75 5.63
CA GLY A 228 28.77 -29.36 6.65
C GLY A 228 27.27 -29.15 6.42
N GLN A 229 26.85 -28.39 5.39
CA GLN A 229 25.45 -28.22 5.04
C GLN A 229 24.90 -29.33 4.10
N GLY A 230 25.76 -30.23 3.61
CA GLY A 230 25.37 -31.39 2.78
C GLY A 230 25.49 -31.20 1.26
N PHE A 231 25.64 -29.96 0.77
CA PHE A 231 25.67 -29.68 -0.68
C PHE A 231 26.91 -30.29 -1.38
N PHE A 232 28.07 -30.32 -0.72
CA PHE A 232 29.27 -30.92 -1.29
C PHE A 232 29.17 -32.44 -1.39
N GLU A 233 28.53 -33.06 -0.41
CA GLU A 233 28.28 -34.49 -0.37
C GLU A 233 27.32 -34.90 -1.49
N LEU A 234 26.28 -34.07 -1.74
CA LEU A 234 25.35 -34.22 -2.85
C LEU A 234 26.06 -34.11 -4.21
N LEU A 235 26.90 -33.09 -4.42
CA LEU A 235 27.71 -32.97 -5.64
C LEU A 235 28.58 -34.21 -5.87
N GLY A 236 29.27 -34.68 -4.82
CA GLY A 236 30.10 -35.87 -4.90
C GLY A 236 29.30 -37.14 -5.20
N GLN A 237 28.07 -37.25 -4.68
CA GLN A 237 27.18 -38.37 -4.99
C GLN A 237 26.74 -38.34 -6.46
N VAL A 238 26.30 -37.18 -6.96
CA VAL A 238 25.89 -37.00 -8.37
C VAL A 238 27.06 -37.33 -9.30
N TYR A 239 28.27 -36.86 -8.99
CA TYR A 239 29.46 -37.11 -9.80
C TYR A 239 29.81 -38.60 -9.89
N ARG A 240 29.72 -39.34 -8.78
CA ARG A 240 30.05 -40.77 -8.74
C ARG A 240 28.96 -41.67 -9.30
N SER A 241 27.70 -41.32 -9.08
CA SER A 241 26.55 -42.16 -9.47
C SER A 241 26.09 -41.89 -10.90
N GLY A 242 26.26 -40.66 -11.41
CA GLY A 242 25.62 -40.22 -12.64
C GLY A 242 24.11 -39.99 -12.52
N GLU A 243 23.55 -40.05 -11.31
CA GLU A 243 22.13 -39.78 -11.06
C GLU A 243 21.94 -38.31 -10.67
N ALA A 244 20.95 -37.65 -11.27
CA ALA A 244 20.63 -36.25 -10.95
C ALA A 244 20.00 -36.13 -9.56
N PHE A 245 20.28 -35.03 -8.86
CA PHE A 245 19.68 -34.71 -7.58
C PHE A 245 18.81 -33.45 -7.69
N MET A 246 17.61 -33.47 -7.09
CA MET A 246 16.72 -32.32 -7.02
C MET A 246 16.48 -31.94 -5.56
N GLY A 247 16.91 -30.74 -5.19
CA GLY A 247 16.63 -30.11 -3.89
C GLY A 247 15.41 -29.19 -4.00
N ARG A 248 14.53 -29.23 -3.00
CA ARG A 248 13.38 -28.31 -2.88
C ARG A 248 13.38 -27.64 -1.52
N SER A 249 13.20 -26.33 -1.51
CA SER A 249 13.19 -25.43 -0.36
C SER A 249 14.34 -25.75 0.59
N MET A 250 15.52 -26.06 0.06
CA MET A 250 16.67 -26.42 0.88
C MET A 250 17.30 -25.15 1.44
N THR A 251 17.54 -25.16 2.75
CA THR A 251 18.22 -24.06 3.42
C THR A 251 19.72 -24.11 3.13
N ILE A 252 20.27 -22.98 2.70
CA ILE A 252 21.70 -22.77 2.53
C ILE A 252 22.12 -21.47 3.22
N GLN A 253 23.19 -21.53 4.00
CA GLN A 253 23.82 -20.35 4.59
C GLN A 253 24.94 -19.89 3.67
N LEU A 254 24.83 -18.64 3.18
CA LEU A 254 25.78 -18.06 2.23
C LEU A 254 26.38 -16.77 2.78
N GLN A 255 27.70 -16.65 2.72
CA GLN A 255 28.40 -15.43 3.07
C GLN A 255 28.58 -14.56 1.83
N ARG A 256 27.69 -13.59 1.63
CA ARG A 256 27.64 -12.80 0.38
C ARG A 256 28.63 -11.63 0.33
N ALA A 257 29.29 -11.30 1.43
CA ALA A 257 30.38 -10.33 1.47
C ALA A 257 31.49 -10.81 2.42
N PRO A 258 32.78 -10.55 2.11
CA PRO A 258 33.88 -10.95 2.98
C PRO A 258 33.72 -10.40 4.40
N GLY A 259 33.70 -11.28 5.40
CA GLY A 259 33.55 -10.91 6.81
C GLY A 259 32.13 -10.57 7.27
N ALA A 260 31.13 -10.59 6.37
CA ALA A 260 29.72 -10.42 6.75
C ALA A 260 29.15 -11.71 7.40
N PRO A 261 28.09 -11.62 8.22
CA PRO A 261 27.39 -12.81 8.69
C PRO A 261 26.81 -13.59 7.51
N ALA A 262 26.71 -14.92 7.64
CA ALA A 262 26.04 -15.73 6.65
C ALA A 262 24.54 -15.39 6.60
N GLU A 263 24.02 -15.28 5.39
CA GLU A 263 22.60 -15.07 5.12
C GLU A 263 21.95 -16.42 4.84
N GLU A 264 20.81 -16.66 5.48
CA GLU A 264 19.98 -17.81 5.17
C GLU A 264 19.24 -17.60 3.85
N ARG A 265 19.32 -18.60 2.98
CA ARG A 265 18.64 -18.65 1.70
C ARG A 265 17.93 -19.98 1.52
N LEU A 266 16.80 -19.97 0.83
CA LEU A 266 16.06 -21.16 0.42
C LEU A 266 16.22 -21.34 -1.08
N VAL A 267 16.74 -22.50 -1.48
CA VAL A 267 17.02 -22.81 -2.88
C VAL A 267 16.26 -24.04 -3.36
N ASP A 268 15.66 -23.90 -4.54
CA ASP A 268 15.18 -25.00 -5.37
C ASP A 268 16.21 -25.22 -6.46
N PHE A 269 16.77 -26.42 -6.57
CA PHE A 269 17.85 -26.65 -7.53
C PHE A 269 17.93 -28.09 -8.01
N VAL A 270 18.59 -28.26 -9.14
CA VAL A 270 18.97 -29.55 -9.70
C VAL A 270 20.48 -29.58 -9.89
N TYR A 271 21.10 -30.69 -9.49
CA TYR A 271 22.44 -31.08 -9.92
C TYR A 271 22.31 -32.15 -11.00
N GLN A 272 22.56 -31.75 -12.24
CA GLN A 272 22.48 -32.59 -13.42
C GLN A 272 23.90 -32.99 -13.86
N PRO A 273 24.24 -34.29 -13.89
CA PRO A 273 25.55 -34.72 -14.39
C PRO A 273 25.65 -34.53 -15.90
N ILE A 274 26.80 -34.06 -16.36
CA ILE A 274 27.18 -33.97 -17.77
C ILE A 274 28.22 -35.07 -18.04
N THR A 275 27.90 -35.97 -18.95
CA THR A 275 28.78 -37.06 -19.35
C THR A 275 29.63 -36.69 -20.55
N ASP A 276 30.85 -37.22 -20.60
CA ASP A 276 31.70 -37.17 -21.80
C ASP A 276 31.31 -38.26 -22.83
N GLU A 277 32.06 -38.34 -23.94
CA GLU A 277 31.86 -39.32 -25.01
C GLU A 277 32.04 -40.79 -24.53
N SER A 278 32.71 -41.01 -23.40
CA SER A 278 32.90 -42.34 -22.81
C SER A 278 31.78 -42.74 -21.85
N GLY A 279 30.80 -41.85 -21.61
CA GLY A 279 29.70 -42.05 -20.68
C GLY A 279 30.06 -41.80 -19.22
N GLN A 280 31.28 -41.30 -18.93
CA GLN A 280 31.71 -40.94 -17.58
C GLN A 280 31.29 -39.50 -17.27
N VAL A 281 30.96 -39.24 -16.00
CA VAL A 281 30.60 -37.89 -15.56
C VAL A 281 31.84 -37.00 -15.60
N SER A 282 31.80 -35.94 -16.42
CA SER A 282 32.90 -35.00 -16.59
C SER A 282 32.65 -33.67 -15.87
N ALA A 283 31.38 -33.27 -15.73
CA ALA A 283 30.96 -32.06 -15.04
C ALA A 283 29.57 -32.23 -14.41
N ILE A 284 29.18 -31.29 -13.56
CA ILE A 284 27.82 -31.15 -13.03
C ILE A 284 27.30 -29.77 -13.42
N PHE A 285 26.12 -29.74 -14.01
CA PHE A 285 25.33 -28.53 -14.20
C PHE A 285 24.42 -28.32 -13.00
N ALA A 286 24.65 -27.24 -12.26
CA ALA A 286 23.82 -26.81 -11.16
C ALA A 286 22.90 -25.69 -11.63
N GLU A 287 21.59 -25.90 -11.61
CA GLU A 287 20.61 -24.87 -11.95
C GLU A 287 19.51 -24.78 -10.89
N GLY A 288 18.97 -23.58 -10.67
CA GLY A 288 17.95 -23.40 -9.65
C GLY A 288 17.45 -21.98 -9.49
N TYR A 289 16.60 -21.78 -8.50
CA TYR A 289 16.03 -20.49 -8.12
C TYR A 289 16.21 -20.25 -6.63
N ASP A 290 16.53 -19.00 -6.29
CA ASP A 290 16.39 -18.50 -4.92
C ASP A 290 14.91 -18.22 -4.67
N VAL A 291 14.30 -19.02 -3.79
CA VAL A 291 12.88 -18.94 -3.44
C VAL A 291 12.66 -18.27 -2.08
N THR A 292 13.70 -17.65 -1.51
CA THR A 292 13.65 -17.04 -0.16
C THR A 292 12.58 -15.97 -0.05
N GLU A 293 12.57 -14.98 -0.95
CA GLU A 293 11.59 -13.88 -0.88
C GLU A 293 10.15 -14.37 -1.02
N ARG A 294 9.93 -15.35 -1.90
CA ARG A 294 8.61 -15.97 -2.10
C ARG A 294 8.14 -16.65 -0.82
N HIS A 295 8.98 -17.50 -0.23
CA HIS A 295 8.64 -18.20 1.00
C HIS A 295 8.42 -17.24 2.18
N LEU A 296 9.22 -16.16 2.28
CA LEU A 296 9.04 -15.13 3.31
C LEU A 296 7.70 -14.39 3.13
N ALA A 297 7.32 -14.05 1.90
CA ALA A 297 6.04 -13.39 1.62
C ALA A 297 4.85 -14.31 1.91
N GLU A 298 4.91 -15.58 1.51
CA GLU A 298 3.88 -16.59 1.80
C GLU A 298 3.74 -16.81 3.32
N THR A 299 4.87 -16.89 4.03
CA THR A 299 4.88 -17.06 5.50
C THR A 299 4.31 -15.83 6.20
N ALA A 300 4.71 -14.62 5.80
CA ALA A 300 4.20 -13.37 6.37
C ALA A 300 2.70 -13.19 6.11
N LEU A 301 2.22 -13.58 4.92
CA LEU A 301 0.79 -13.58 4.60
C LEU A 301 0.03 -14.55 5.51
N ARG A 302 0.52 -15.79 5.65
CA ARG A 302 -0.09 -16.79 6.54
C ARG A 302 -0.12 -16.31 7.99
N GLU A 303 0.98 -15.75 8.50
CA GLU A 303 1.03 -15.18 9.85
C GLU A 303 0.05 -14.01 10.03
N SER A 304 -0.12 -13.17 9.01
CA SER A 304 -1.09 -12.07 9.02
C SER A 304 -2.53 -12.58 9.05
N GLU A 305 -2.85 -13.61 8.24
CA GLU A 305 -4.16 -14.25 8.23
C GLU A 305 -4.49 -14.92 9.56
N GLU A 306 -3.55 -15.68 10.12
CA GLU A 306 -3.69 -16.32 11.44
C GLU A 306 -3.87 -15.28 12.54
N ARG A 307 -3.09 -14.18 12.50
CA ARG A 307 -3.20 -13.08 13.45
C ARG A 307 -4.55 -12.37 13.36
N PHE A 308 -5.06 -12.10 12.16
CA PHE A 308 -6.38 -11.51 11.96
C PHE A 308 -7.47 -12.39 12.56
N ARG A 309 -7.43 -13.71 12.28
CA ARG A 309 -8.40 -14.67 12.81
C ARG A 309 -8.37 -14.71 14.34
N LEU A 310 -7.18 -14.76 14.95
CA LEU A 310 -7.03 -14.75 16.41
C LEU A 310 -7.59 -13.49 17.07
N ILE A 311 -7.33 -12.30 16.51
CA ILE A 311 -7.87 -11.03 17.02
C ILE A 311 -9.40 -11.01 16.89
N ALA A 312 -9.94 -11.44 15.76
CA ALA A 312 -11.37 -11.46 15.55
C ALA A 312 -12.08 -12.46 16.48
N ASP A 313 -11.55 -13.67 16.63
CA ASP A 313 -12.16 -14.73 17.44
C ASP A 313 -12.05 -14.49 18.95
N SER A 314 -11.05 -13.72 19.39
CA SER A 314 -10.94 -13.31 20.80
C SER A 314 -11.86 -12.15 21.18
N ALA A 315 -12.45 -11.44 20.21
CA ALA A 315 -13.37 -10.34 20.49
C ALA A 315 -14.73 -10.88 20.96
N PRO A 316 -15.25 -10.47 22.14
CA PRO A 316 -16.51 -10.98 22.69
C PRO A 316 -17.76 -10.35 22.02
N ILE A 317 -17.62 -9.92 20.77
CA ILE A 317 -18.68 -9.27 20.00
C ILE A 317 -18.79 -9.95 18.64
N PRO A 318 -20.01 -10.22 18.13
CA PRO A 318 -20.19 -10.74 16.78
C PRO A 318 -19.55 -9.82 15.74
N MET A 319 -18.66 -10.37 14.92
CA MET A 319 -18.00 -9.68 13.81
C MET A 319 -18.24 -10.44 12.50
N TRP A 320 -18.39 -9.72 11.40
CA TRP A 320 -18.56 -10.31 10.07
C TRP A 320 -17.96 -9.45 8.98
N VAL A 321 -17.68 -10.08 7.85
CA VAL A 321 -17.42 -9.44 6.56
C VAL A 321 -18.54 -9.83 5.62
N THR A 322 -19.12 -8.85 4.94
CA THR A 322 -20.12 -9.02 3.89
C THR A 322 -19.49 -8.75 2.53
N ARG A 323 -19.68 -9.66 1.57
CA ARG A 323 -19.28 -9.47 0.17
C ARG A 323 -20.32 -8.62 -0.59
N LEU A 324 -20.02 -8.23 -1.82
CA LEU A 324 -20.93 -7.44 -2.67
C LEU A 324 -22.26 -8.16 -2.99
N ASP A 325 -22.27 -9.49 -2.96
CA ASP A 325 -23.48 -10.32 -3.11
C ASP A 325 -24.35 -10.36 -1.85
N ARG A 326 -23.99 -9.61 -0.81
CA ARG A 326 -24.64 -9.53 0.50
C ARG A 326 -24.58 -10.82 1.33
N ARG A 327 -23.71 -11.77 0.98
CA ARG A 327 -23.39 -12.96 1.78
C ARG A 327 -22.19 -12.71 2.70
N ARG A 328 -22.03 -13.55 3.74
CA ARG A 328 -20.87 -13.43 4.64
C ARG A 328 -19.64 -14.08 3.99
N GLY A 329 -18.53 -13.33 3.98
CA GLY A 329 -17.22 -13.84 3.56
C GLY A 329 -16.31 -14.21 4.72
N PHE A 330 -16.67 -13.79 5.93
CA PHE A 330 -16.01 -14.13 7.19
C PHE A 330 -16.99 -13.86 8.33
N VAL A 331 -16.94 -14.66 9.39
CA VAL A 331 -17.57 -14.42 10.69
C VAL A 331 -16.60 -14.88 11.77
N ASN A 332 -16.62 -14.24 12.95
CA ASN A 332 -15.80 -14.68 14.08
C ASN A 332 -16.56 -15.68 14.97
N LEU A 333 -15.85 -16.26 15.96
CA LEU A 333 -16.44 -17.20 16.92
C LEU A 333 -17.66 -16.63 17.65
N ALA A 334 -17.61 -15.39 18.17
CA ALA A 334 -18.73 -14.77 18.87
C ALA A 334 -19.99 -14.62 17.99
N TYR A 335 -19.84 -14.45 16.67
CA TYR A 335 -20.96 -14.43 15.73
C TYR A 335 -21.63 -15.80 15.60
N ALA A 336 -20.82 -16.86 15.46
CA ALA A 336 -21.31 -18.24 15.41
C ALA A 336 -22.00 -18.63 16.74
N GLU A 337 -21.41 -18.28 17.87
CA GLU A 337 -21.99 -18.48 19.21
C GLU A 337 -23.32 -17.74 19.39
N PHE A 338 -23.41 -16.50 18.92
CA PHE A 338 -24.67 -15.74 18.97
C PHE A 338 -25.78 -16.43 18.18
N LEU A 339 -25.48 -16.98 17.00
CA LEU A 339 -26.45 -17.73 16.20
C LEU A 339 -26.75 -19.12 16.77
N GLY A 340 -25.82 -19.69 17.55
CA GLY A 340 -25.92 -21.04 18.12
C GLY A 340 -25.64 -22.14 17.10
N VAL A 341 -24.81 -21.89 16.09
CA VAL A 341 -24.47 -22.84 15.01
C VAL A 341 -22.96 -22.92 14.79
N PRO A 342 -22.43 -24.01 14.20
CA PRO A 342 -21.02 -24.09 13.80
C PRO A 342 -20.61 -22.97 12.86
N ILE A 343 -19.31 -22.61 12.85
CA ILE A 343 -18.82 -21.45 12.10
C ILE A 343 -19.01 -21.57 10.58
N GLU A 344 -18.94 -22.80 10.06
CA GLU A 344 -19.18 -23.11 8.65
C GLU A 344 -20.64 -22.83 8.25
N GLU A 345 -21.58 -23.14 9.14
CA GLU A 345 -23.01 -22.86 8.95
C GLU A 345 -23.31 -21.37 9.16
N ALA A 346 -22.65 -20.71 10.12
CA ALA A 346 -22.81 -19.29 10.40
C ALA A 346 -22.45 -18.38 9.20
N MET A 347 -21.52 -18.81 8.33
CA MET A 347 -21.18 -18.05 7.11
C MET A 347 -22.29 -18.07 6.05
N GLU A 348 -23.02 -19.18 5.94
CA GLU A 348 -24.12 -19.32 4.97
C GLU A 348 -25.48 -18.88 5.55
N PHE A 349 -25.55 -18.66 6.86
CA PHE A 349 -26.77 -18.29 7.56
C PHE A 349 -27.28 -16.89 7.15
N ASP A 350 -28.57 -16.80 6.76
CA ASP A 350 -29.21 -15.51 6.52
C ASP A 350 -29.64 -14.85 7.83
N TRP A 351 -28.82 -13.91 8.30
CA TRP A 351 -29.07 -13.13 9.51
C TRP A 351 -30.46 -12.46 9.57
N ARG A 352 -31.08 -12.20 8.41
CA ARG A 352 -32.42 -11.58 8.31
C ARG A 352 -33.50 -12.42 8.97
N GLU A 353 -33.32 -13.74 9.00
CA GLU A 353 -34.23 -14.68 9.66
C GLU A 353 -34.22 -14.58 11.18
N ARG A 354 -33.21 -13.91 11.77
CA ARG A 354 -33.11 -13.69 13.21
C ARG A 354 -33.69 -12.35 13.64
N ILE A 355 -34.08 -11.47 12.74
CA ILE A 355 -34.66 -10.17 13.12
C ILE A 355 -36.09 -10.37 13.62
N HIS A 356 -36.48 -9.67 14.67
CA HIS A 356 -37.84 -9.68 15.19
C HIS A 356 -38.84 -9.23 14.11
N PRO A 357 -40.03 -9.86 13.99
CA PRO A 357 -41.01 -9.55 12.94
C PRO A 357 -41.43 -8.07 12.88
N ASP A 358 -41.53 -7.38 14.02
CA ASP A 358 -41.84 -5.94 14.04
C ASP A 358 -40.68 -5.05 13.55
N ASP A 359 -39.44 -5.52 13.64
CA ASP A 359 -38.24 -4.73 13.36
C ASP A 359 -37.72 -4.95 11.93
N ILE A 360 -37.98 -6.12 11.32
CA ILE A 360 -37.41 -6.51 10.02
C ILE A 360 -37.69 -5.50 8.90
N GLY A 361 -38.91 -4.97 8.82
CA GLY A 361 -39.27 -3.98 7.79
C GLY A 361 -38.43 -2.71 7.89
N ARG A 362 -38.28 -2.17 9.11
CA ARG A 362 -37.46 -0.98 9.37
C ARG A 362 -35.98 -1.25 9.09
N VAL A 363 -35.44 -2.31 9.69
CA VAL A 363 -34.00 -2.65 9.61
C VAL A 363 -33.57 -2.89 8.17
N MET A 364 -34.42 -3.51 7.33
CA MET A 364 -34.09 -3.74 5.93
C MET A 364 -34.01 -2.43 5.11
N VAL A 365 -34.90 -1.49 5.35
CA VAL A 365 -34.86 -0.16 4.72
C VAL A 365 -33.62 0.61 5.15
N GLU A 366 -33.32 0.62 6.46
CA GLU A 366 -32.13 1.26 7.01
C GLU A 366 -30.83 0.62 6.48
N SER A 367 -30.78 -0.70 6.34
CA SER A 367 -29.63 -1.43 5.77
C SER A 367 -29.40 -1.07 4.31
N LEU A 368 -30.46 -1.06 3.49
CA LEU A 368 -30.37 -0.67 2.08
C LEU A 368 -29.90 0.77 1.91
N ALA A 369 -30.49 1.70 2.67
CA ALA A 369 -30.10 3.10 2.64
C ALA A 369 -28.66 3.31 3.11
N GLY A 370 -28.26 2.67 4.21
CA GLY A 370 -26.92 2.75 4.77
C GLY A 370 -25.85 2.16 3.86
N GLU A 371 -26.09 1.01 3.24
CA GLU A 371 -25.15 0.45 2.28
C GLU A 371 -24.99 1.32 1.02
N ALA A 372 -26.06 2.00 0.60
CA ALA A 372 -26.02 2.90 -0.55
C ALA A 372 -25.18 4.16 -0.32
N THR A 373 -24.96 4.58 0.95
CA THR A 373 -24.13 5.76 1.24
C THR A 373 -22.64 5.49 1.05
N LEU A 374 -22.19 4.23 1.11
CA LEU A 374 -20.77 3.87 1.19
C LEU A 374 -20.04 4.61 2.32
N GLU A 375 -20.74 4.87 3.43
CA GLU A 375 -20.20 5.43 4.67
C GLU A 375 -20.49 4.49 5.85
N ARG A 376 -19.95 4.82 7.02
CA ARG A 376 -20.23 4.08 8.26
C ARG A 376 -21.70 4.29 8.65
N PHE A 377 -22.45 3.20 8.80
CA PHE A 377 -23.84 3.24 9.26
C PHE A 377 -24.07 2.27 10.41
N ALA A 378 -25.15 2.49 11.16
CA ALA A 378 -25.56 1.63 12.27
C ALA A 378 -27.00 1.20 12.09
N LEU A 379 -27.29 -0.05 12.48
CA LEU A 379 -28.63 -0.60 12.57
C LEU A 379 -28.87 -1.03 14.01
N GLU A 380 -30.10 -0.87 14.47
CA GLU A 380 -30.51 -1.33 15.79
C GLU A 380 -31.84 -2.08 15.69
N GLY A 381 -31.91 -3.24 16.32
CA GLY A 381 -33.11 -4.08 16.29
C GLY A 381 -33.01 -5.25 17.25
N ARG A 382 -34.13 -5.94 17.44
CA ARG A 382 -34.18 -7.18 18.21
C ARG A 382 -33.81 -8.35 17.32
N TYR A 383 -32.84 -9.13 17.77
CA TYR A 383 -32.34 -10.34 17.11
C TYR A 383 -32.54 -11.55 18.02
N ARG A 384 -32.93 -12.68 17.43
CA ARG A 384 -33.12 -13.95 18.14
C ARG A 384 -31.78 -14.67 18.27
N ARG A 385 -31.27 -14.79 19.50
CA ARG A 385 -30.07 -15.58 19.82
C ARG A 385 -30.33 -17.08 19.59
N GLY A 386 -29.27 -17.88 19.50
CA GLY A 386 -29.34 -19.34 19.32
C GLY A 386 -30.25 -20.09 20.28
N ASP A 387 -30.37 -19.62 21.53
CA ASP A 387 -31.25 -20.18 22.56
C ASP A 387 -32.71 -19.67 22.50
N GLY A 388 -33.04 -18.81 21.53
CA GLY A 388 -34.39 -18.31 21.31
C GLY A 388 -34.72 -16.99 22.02
N GLU A 389 -33.83 -16.46 22.87
CA GLU A 389 -34.06 -15.17 23.51
C GLU A 389 -33.89 -13.99 22.53
N TRP A 390 -34.71 -12.96 22.70
CA TRP A 390 -34.58 -11.71 21.97
C TRP A 390 -33.54 -10.80 22.65
N ARG A 391 -32.55 -10.37 21.86
CA ARG A 391 -31.52 -9.41 22.27
C ARG A 391 -31.55 -8.18 21.38
N TRP A 392 -31.42 -7.00 21.98
CA TRP A 392 -31.21 -5.77 21.24
C TRP A 392 -29.76 -5.70 20.79
N LEU A 393 -29.54 -5.77 19.48
CA LEU A 393 -28.21 -5.58 18.92
C LEU A 393 -28.13 -4.23 18.22
N ARG A 394 -27.03 -3.53 18.49
CA ARG A 394 -26.58 -2.40 17.68
C ARG A 394 -25.43 -2.87 16.80
N SER A 395 -25.71 -3.01 15.51
CA SER A 395 -24.70 -3.36 14.51
C SER A 395 -24.15 -2.12 13.83
N ILE A 396 -22.83 -2.03 13.71
CA ILE A 396 -22.15 -0.97 12.97
C ILE A 396 -21.46 -1.62 11.78
N SER A 397 -21.70 -1.09 10.58
CA SER A 397 -21.06 -1.55 9.34
C SER A 397 -20.22 -0.43 8.73
N GLN A 398 -19.05 -0.79 8.22
CA GLN A 398 -18.12 0.10 7.54
C GLN A 398 -17.77 -0.48 6.16
N PRO A 399 -17.73 0.34 5.09
CA PRO A 399 -17.34 -0.10 3.76
C PRO A 399 -15.87 -0.52 3.74
N ARG A 400 -15.57 -1.53 2.93
CA ARG A 400 -14.23 -2.01 2.63
C ARG A 400 -13.88 -1.68 1.20
N TRP A 401 -12.63 -1.28 1.01
CA TRP A 401 -12.06 -0.90 -0.28
C TRP A 401 -10.95 -1.88 -0.66
N GLY A 402 -10.92 -2.27 -1.93
CA GLY A 402 -9.87 -3.08 -2.51
C GLY A 402 -8.62 -2.27 -2.82
N ALA A 403 -7.59 -2.94 -3.35
CA ALA A 403 -6.29 -2.32 -3.60
C ALA A 403 -6.33 -1.19 -4.64
N ASN A 404 -7.31 -1.19 -5.55
CA ASN A 404 -7.46 -0.17 -6.59
C ASN A 404 -8.54 0.86 -6.26
N GLY A 405 -9.02 0.89 -5.00
CA GLY A 405 -10.05 1.82 -4.53
C GLY A 405 -11.49 1.41 -4.87
N GLU A 406 -11.70 0.22 -5.40
CA GLU A 406 -13.03 -0.34 -5.65
C GLU A 406 -13.72 -0.78 -4.35
N HIS A 407 -15.03 -0.60 -4.25
CA HIS A 407 -15.80 -1.09 -3.11
C HIS A 407 -15.91 -2.62 -3.18
N VAL A 408 -15.48 -3.33 -2.13
CA VAL A 408 -15.43 -4.81 -2.09
C VAL A 408 -16.41 -5.42 -1.09
N GLY A 409 -17.23 -4.61 -0.43
CA GLY A 409 -18.23 -5.03 0.56
C GLY A 409 -18.07 -4.30 1.89
N PHE A 410 -18.58 -4.89 2.98
CA PHE A 410 -18.61 -4.27 4.31
C PHE A 410 -17.96 -5.15 5.37
N ILE A 411 -17.44 -4.53 6.43
CA ILE A 411 -17.12 -5.20 7.69
C ILE A 411 -18.02 -4.64 8.77
N GLY A 412 -18.56 -5.49 9.62
CA GLY A 412 -19.45 -5.06 10.68
C GLY A 412 -19.20 -5.78 11.98
N VAL A 413 -19.61 -5.12 13.05
CA VAL A 413 -19.62 -5.67 14.41
C VAL A 413 -21.00 -5.40 15.03
N ALA A 414 -21.47 -6.29 15.89
CA ALA A 414 -22.67 -6.09 16.68
C ALA A 414 -22.35 -6.06 18.17
N THR A 415 -22.94 -5.11 18.87
CA THR A 415 -22.88 -5.04 20.33
C THR A 415 -24.27 -5.32 20.88
N ASP A 416 -24.35 -6.22 21.86
CA ASP A 416 -25.58 -6.42 22.62
C ASP A 416 -25.79 -5.22 23.55
N VAL A 417 -26.89 -4.50 23.36
CA VAL A 417 -27.28 -3.33 24.14
C VAL A 417 -28.53 -3.60 24.97
N THR A 418 -28.91 -4.87 25.16
CA THR A 418 -30.11 -5.26 25.90
C THR A 418 -30.07 -4.79 27.34
N GLU A 419 -28.97 -5.05 28.07
CA GLU A 419 -28.82 -4.64 29.47
C GLU A 419 -28.83 -3.11 29.61
N ALA A 420 -28.14 -2.41 28.71
CA ALA A 420 -28.12 -0.95 28.69
C ALA A 420 -29.52 -0.36 28.48
N ARG A 421 -30.30 -0.92 27.55
CA ARG A 421 -31.70 -0.54 27.29
C ARG A 421 -32.61 -0.82 28.49
N GLN A 422 -32.44 -1.97 29.14
CA GLN A 422 -33.23 -2.32 30.33
C GLN A 422 -32.91 -1.39 31.50
N ALA A 423 -31.63 -1.08 31.71
CA ALA A 423 -31.20 -0.13 32.74
C ALA A 423 -31.73 1.29 32.48
N GLU A 424 -31.69 1.75 31.22
CA GLU A 424 -32.24 3.06 30.83
C GLU A 424 -33.76 3.13 31.09
N ALA A 425 -34.50 2.09 30.71
CA ALA A 425 -35.94 2.02 30.95
C ALA A 425 -36.28 2.00 32.45
N ALA A 426 -35.55 1.21 33.26
CA ALA A 426 -35.72 1.17 34.70
C ALA A 426 -35.38 2.52 35.37
N LEU A 427 -34.31 3.18 34.94
CA LEU A 427 -33.96 4.53 35.43
C LEU A 427 -35.04 5.55 35.11
N ARG A 428 -35.63 5.48 33.91
CA ARG A 428 -36.72 6.35 33.52
C ARG A 428 -37.95 6.16 34.42
N GLU A 429 -38.34 4.92 34.67
CA GLU A 429 -39.46 4.61 35.57
C GLU A 429 -39.22 5.10 37.02
N VAL A 430 -37.99 4.92 37.52
CA VAL A 430 -37.58 5.43 38.83
C VAL A 430 -37.62 6.96 38.88
N ASN A 431 -37.14 7.64 37.83
CA ASN A 431 -37.18 9.10 37.74
C ASN A 431 -38.63 9.62 37.72
N GLU A 432 -39.50 9.05 36.89
CA GLU A 432 -40.92 9.42 36.85
C GLU A 432 -41.60 9.21 38.22
N THR A 433 -41.25 8.13 38.93
CA THR A 433 -41.74 7.88 40.30
C THR A 433 -41.19 8.88 41.31
N LEU A 434 -39.91 9.25 41.20
CA LEU A 434 -39.26 10.21 42.09
C LEU A 434 -39.83 11.62 41.89
N GLU A 435 -40.03 12.05 40.64
CA GLU A 435 -40.66 13.32 40.30
C GLU A 435 -42.05 13.42 40.94
N ARG A 436 -42.86 12.36 40.85
CA ARG A 436 -44.17 12.30 41.52
C ARG A 436 -44.04 12.46 43.04
N ARG A 437 -43.11 11.76 43.69
CA ARG A 437 -42.89 11.85 45.15
C ARG A 437 -42.40 13.23 45.58
N VAL A 438 -41.51 13.85 44.80
CA VAL A 438 -41.02 15.21 45.06
C VAL A 438 -42.15 16.22 44.96
N ALA A 439 -43.02 16.10 43.95
CA ALA A 439 -44.20 16.95 43.80
C ALA A 439 -45.17 16.82 45.00
N GLU A 440 -45.49 15.59 45.41
CA GLU A 440 -46.33 15.32 46.60
C GLU A 440 -45.71 15.94 47.87
N ARG A 441 -44.40 15.73 48.10
CA ARG A 441 -43.74 16.24 49.31
C ARG A 441 -43.62 17.77 49.33
N THR A 442 -43.45 18.38 48.16
CA THR A 442 -43.40 19.84 48.02
C THR A 442 -44.76 20.46 48.34
N ALA A 443 -45.86 19.82 47.90
CA ALA A 443 -47.21 20.25 48.24
C ALA A 443 -47.49 20.15 49.75
N ASP A 444 -47.13 19.02 50.38
CA ASP A 444 -47.27 18.83 51.83
C ASP A 444 -46.50 19.89 52.63
N LEU A 445 -45.26 20.18 52.22
CA LEU A 445 -44.42 21.17 52.90
C LEU A 445 -44.98 22.58 52.75
N SER A 446 -45.48 22.95 51.57
CA SER A 446 -46.16 24.22 51.35
C SER A 446 -47.37 24.36 52.28
N ALA A 447 -48.22 23.34 52.38
CA ALA A 447 -49.37 23.34 53.27
C ALA A 447 -48.99 23.39 54.76
N ALA A 448 -47.85 22.81 55.15
CA ALA A 448 -47.32 22.92 56.51
C ALA A 448 -46.79 24.34 56.80
N LEU A 449 -46.08 24.95 55.86
CA LEU A 449 -45.58 26.32 55.97
C LEU A 449 -46.72 27.33 56.08
N ASP A 450 -47.77 27.19 55.27
CA ASP A 450 -48.95 28.07 55.32
C ASP A 450 -49.65 28.00 56.69
N ARG A 451 -49.77 26.79 57.26
CA ARG A 451 -50.30 26.60 58.63
C ARG A 451 -49.44 27.26 59.69
N LEU A 452 -48.12 27.09 59.61
CA LEU A 452 -47.18 27.70 60.55
C LEU A 452 -47.25 29.24 60.48
N GLN A 453 -47.34 29.81 59.26
CA GLN A 453 -47.47 31.25 59.08
C GLN A 453 -48.77 31.78 59.70
N ALA A 454 -49.88 31.06 59.55
CA ALA A 454 -51.15 31.43 60.18
C ALA A 454 -51.04 31.42 61.72
N GLU A 455 -50.44 30.38 62.31
CA GLU A 455 -50.25 30.25 63.75
C GLU A 455 -49.34 31.35 64.33
N VAL A 456 -48.22 31.65 63.64
CA VAL A 456 -47.34 32.77 64.00
C VAL A 456 -48.09 34.10 63.94
N GLY A 457 -48.93 34.30 62.92
CA GLY A 457 -49.75 35.50 62.77
C GLY A 457 -50.75 35.70 63.91
N GLU A 458 -51.43 34.62 64.34
CA GLU A 458 -52.34 34.68 65.50
C GLU A 458 -51.60 34.99 66.80
N ARG A 459 -50.46 34.32 67.03
CA ARG A 459 -49.65 34.54 68.22
C ARG A 459 -49.17 35.99 68.34
N LEU A 460 -48.73 36.59 67.22
CA LEU A 460 -48.28 37.98 67.21
C LEU A 460 -49.41 38.95 67.60
N ARG A 461 -50.63 38.72 67.12
CA ARG A 461 -51.81 39.53 67.50
C ARG A 461 -52.13 39.39 68.98
N ALA A 462 -52.07 38.17 69.52
CA ALA A 462 -52.31 37.90 70.93
C ALA A 462 -51.27 38.61 71.83
N GLU A 463 -49.99 38.57 71.47
CA GLU A 463 -48.93 39.29 72.20
C GLU A 463 -49.12 40.82 72.19
N GLN A 464 -49.52 41.38 71.04
CA GLN A 464 -49.83 42.81 70.94
C GLN A 464 -51.03 43.22 71.81
N ALA A 465 -52.10 42.41 71.81
CA ALA A 465 -53.28 42.64 72.65
C ALA A 465 -52.92 42.59 74.14
N LEU A 466 -52.12 41.61 74.56
CA LEU A 466 -51.65 41.48 75.94
C LEU A 466 -50.80 42.69 76.37
N ARG A 467 -49.86 43.13 75.52
CA ARG A 467 -49.02 44.29 75.80
C ARG A 467 -49.84 45.57 75.94
N GLN A 468 -50.90 45.73 75.15
CA GLN A 468 -51.81 46.87 75.26
C GLN A 468 -52.64 46.82 76.55
N ALA A 469 -53.11 45.63 76.95
CA ALA A 469 -53.83 45.45 78.21
C ALA A 469 -52.95 45.79 79.42
N GLN A 470 -51.69 45.34 79.46
CA GLN A 470 -50.74 45.65 80.54
C GLN A 470 -50.42 47.14 80.65
N LYS A 471 -50.26 47.85 79.51
CA LYS A 471 -50.11 49.32 79.52
C LYS A 471 -51.32 50.01 80.14
N MET A 472 -52.52 49.54 79.81
CA MET A 472 -53.75 50.12 80.32
C MET A 472 -53.91 49.87 81.83
N GLU A 473 -53.53 48.69 82.32
CA GLU A 473 -53.50 48.36 83.75
C GLU A 473 -52.55 49.29 84.53
N ALA A 474 -51.33 49.49 84.04
CA ALA A 474 -50.35 50.36 84.68
C ALA A 474 -50.84 51.82 84.76
N VAL A 475 -51.47 52.33 83.69
CA VAL A 475 -52.09 53.66 83.67
C VAL A 475 -53.25 53.73 84.67
N GLY A 476 -54.08 52.70 84.75
CA GLY A 476 -55.19 52.60 85.71
C GLY A 476 -54.75 52.62 87.17
N GLN A 477 -53.67 51.90 87.53
CA GLN A 477 -53.11 51.89 88.88
C GLN A 477 -52.54 53.27 89.28
N LEU A 478 -51.74 53.89 88.42
CA LEU A 478 -51.20 55.23 88.64
C LEU A 478 -52.30 56.27 88.85
N THR A 479 -53.32 56.23 87.98
CA THR A 479 -54.45 57.17 88.05
C THR A 479 -55.26 57.00 89.33
N GLY A 480 -55.45 55.75 89.77
CA GLY A 480 -56.14 55.44 91.02
C GLY A 480 -55.39 55.94 92.26
N GLY A 481 -54.07 55.73 92.30
CA GLY A 481 -53.21 56.23 93.39
C GLY A 481 -53.22 57.75 93.49
N ILE A 482 -53.01 58.44 92.36
CA ILE A 482 -53.02 59.92 92.31
C ILE A 482 -54.38 60.47 92.74
N ALA A 483 -55.48 59.90 92.25
CA ALA A 483 -56.82 60.36 92.60
C ALA A 483 -57.15 60.17 94.08
N HIS A 484 -56.68 59.07 94.69
CA HIS A 484 -56.81 58.83 96.13
C HIS A 484 -56.08 59.90 96.95
N ASP A 485 -54.84 60.24 96.58
CA ASP A 485 -54.05 61.22 97.31
C ASP A 485 -54.61 62.64 97.20
N PHE A 486 -55.11 63.03 96.02
CA PHE A 486 -55.83 64.30 95.88
C PHE A 486 -57.10 64.35 96.74
N ASN A 487 -57.86 63.26 96.84
CA ASN A 487 -59.04 63.22 97.71
C ASN A 487 -58.65 63.35 99.19
N ASN A 488 -57.54 62.75 99.61
CA ASN A 488 -57.02 62.89 100.97
C ASN A 488 -56.64 64.34 101.30
N LEU A 489 -56.16 65.09 100.32
CA LEU A 489 -55.82 66.52 100.50
C LEU A 489 -57.04 67.44 100.40
N LEU A 490 -57.95 67.18 99.47
CA LEU A 490 -59.13 68.02 99.24
C LEU A 490 -60.16 67.89 100.37
N THR A 491 -60.30 66.71 100.98
CA THR A 491 -61.32 66.46 102.02
C THR A 491 -61.13 67.36 103.25
N PRO A 492 -59.94 67.46 103.88
CA PRO A 492 -59.70 68.38 104.99
C PRO A 492 -59.81 69.85 104.58
N ILE A 493 -59.34 70.22 103.38
CA ILE A 493 -59.40 71.60 102.87
C ILE A 493 -60.86 72.03 102.73
N MET A 494 -61.71 71.18 102.15
CA MET A 494 -63.15 71.44 102.04
C MET A 494 -63.79 71.58 103.43
N GLY A 495 -63.49 70.68 104.37
CA GLY A 495 -64.03 70.76 105.73
C GLY A 495 -63.60 72.04 106.47
N GLY A 496 -62.34 72.47 106.31
CA GLY A 496 -61.85 73.73 106.87
C GLY A 496 -62.53 74.95 106.24
N LEU A 497 -62.71 74.95 104.91
CA LEU A 497 -63.41 76.03 104.20
C LEU A 497 -64.90 76.10 104.57
N GLU A 498 -65.59 74.97 104.76
CA GLU A 498 -66.97 74.91 105.26
C GLU A 498 -67.09 75.49 106.67
N LEU A 499 -66.16 75.15 107.56
CA LEU A 499 -66.12 75.71 108.91
C LEU A 499 -65.89 77.23 108.89
N ILE A 500 -64.95 77.73 108.08
CA ILE A 500 -64.69 79.17 107.93
C ILE A 500 -65.94 79.88 107.39
N ALA A 501 -66.57 79.35 106.33
CA ALA A 501 -67.77 79.93 105.74
C ALA A 501 -68.96 79.97 106.72
N SER A 502 -69.03 79.00 107.66
CA SER A 502 -70.12 78.91 108.64
C SER A 502 -69.96 79.81 109.88
N ARG A 503 -68.72 80.23 110.23
CA ARG A 503 -68.42 80.94 111.49
C ARG A 503 -68.01 82.41 111.32
N VAL A 504 -67.68 82.85 110.12
CA VAL A 504 -67.24 84.22 109.84
C VAL A 504 -68.43 85.13 109.57
N GLU A 505 -68.50 86.26 110.28
CA GLU A 505 -69.49 87.32 110.04
C GLU A 505 -69.04 88.34 108.97
N ASP A 506 -67.74 88.39 108.65
CA ASP A 506 -67.19 89.25 107.58
C ASP A 506 -67.63 88.75 106.19
N ALA A 507 -68.42 89.56 105.50
CA ALA A 507 -69.03 89.23 104.21
C ALA A 507 -68.00 89.02 103.07
N ARG A 508 -66.78 89.55 103.18
CA ARG A 508 -65.72 89.35 102.19
C ARG A 508 -65.02 88.01 102.42
N LEU A 509 -64.66 87.70 103.66
CA LEU A 509 -64.03 86.44 104.03
C LEU A 509 -64.97 85.24 103.78
N LYS A 510 -66.26 85.39 104.08
CA LYS A 510 -67.28 84.37 103.77
C LYS A 510 -67.34 84.05 102.27
N ARG A 511 -67.37 85.08 101.41
CA ARG A 511 -67.37 84.92 99.94
C ARG A 511 -66.13 84.22 99.41
N ILE A 512 -64.96 84.55 99.97
CA ILE A 512 -63.69 83.90 99.60
C ILE A 512 -63.72 82.41 99.99
N ALA A 513 -64.20 82.08 101.20
CA ALA A 513 -64.33 80.70 101.64
C ALA A 513 -65.32 79.89 100.79
N GLU A 514 -66.48 80.46 100.45
CA GLU A 514 -67.47 79.82 99.56
C GLU A 514 -66.91 79.58 98.15
N THR A 515 -66.18 80.55 97.59
CA THR A 515 -65.56 80.42 96.25
C THR A 515 -64.46 79.35 96.22
N ALA A 516 -63.64 79.29 97.29
CA ALA A 516 -62.62 78.27 97.45
C ALA A 516 -63.26 76.88 97.60
N LEU A 517 -64.34 76.77 98.36
CA LEU A 517 -65.08 75.53 98.56
C LEU A 517 -65.67 74.99 97.25
N GLU A 518 -66.27 75.85 96.43
CA GLU A 518 -66.80 75.46 95.13
C GLU A 518 -65.68 74.95 94.20
N SER A 519 -64.51 75.56 94.23
CA SER A 519 -63.34 75.12 93.46
C SER A 519 -62.80 73.77 93.96
N SER A 520 -62.73 73.56 95.27
CA SER A 520 -62.34 72.27 95.85
C SER A 520 -63.37 71.17 95.56
N ARG A 521 -64.68 71.46 95.59
CA ARG A 521 -65.74 70.52 95.18
C ARG A 521 -65.62 70.11 93.71
N ARG A 522 -65.28 71.05 92.82
CA ARG A 522 -65.00 70.75 91.42
C ARG A 522 -63.77 69.84 91.28
N GLY A 523 -62.70 70.11 92.04
CA GLY A 523 -61.53 69.24 92.14
C GLY A 523 -61.88 67.82 92.58
N ALA A 524 -62.68 67.68 93.64
CA ALA A 524 -63.13 66.40 94.19
C ALA A 524 -64.03 65.61 93.21
N LYS A 525 -64.84 66.31 92.40
CA LYS A 525 -65.63 65.68 91.34
C LYS A 525 -64.73 65.11 90.24
N LEU A 526 -63.69 65.84 89.84
CA LEU A 526 -62.76 65.40 88.80
C LEU A 526 -61.91 64.21 89.27
N THR A 527 -61.42 64.23 90.50
CA THR A 527 -60.73 63.10 91.13
C THR A 527 -61.65 61.89 91.29
N GLY A 528 -62.92 62.10 91.64
CA GLY A 528 -63.94 61.05 91.66
C GLY A 528 -64.15 60.38 90.29
N GLN A 529 -64.12 61.16 89.20
CA GLN A 529 -64.19 60.63 87.82
C GLN A 529 -62.94 59.83 87.44
N LEU A 530 -61.74 60.30 87.82
CA LEU A 530 -60.48 59.54 87.65
C LEU A 530 -60.48 58.22 88.43
N LEU A 531 -61.06 58.22 89.64
CA LEU A 531 -61.19 57.04 90.48
C LEU A 531 -62.23 56.05 89.94
N ALA A 532 -63.32 56.55 89.34
CA ALA A 532 -64.30 55.73 88.63
C ALA A 532 -63.68 55.09 87.37
N PHE A 533 -62.87 55.82 86.62
CA PHE A 533 -62.10 55.28 85.49
C PHE A 533 -61.15 54.16 85.94
N SER A 534 -60.44 54.34 87.05
CA SER A 534 -59.57 53.32 87.64
C SER A 534 -60.36 52.09 88.17
N ARG A 535 -61.53 52.30 88.78
CA ARG A 535 -62.36 51.21 89.34
C ARG A 535 -63.11 50.40 88.28
N THR A 536 -63.42 50.98 87.13
CA THR A 536 -64.21 50.31 86.08
C THR A 536 -63.40 49.25 85.31
N GLN A 537 -62.08 49.11 85.57
CA GLN A 537 -61.20 48.14 84.91
C GLN A 537 -60.48 47.15 85.85
N ARG A 538 -61.04 46.85 87.03
CA ARG A 538 -60.66 45.60 87.69
C ARG A 538 -61.29 44.42 86.96
N ILE A 539 -60.56 43.87 86.00
CA ILE A 539 -60.86 42.55 85.44
C ILE A 539 -60.75 41.56 86.61
N SER A 540 -61.88 40.99 87.04
CA SER A 540 -61.88 39.85 87.94
C SER A 540 -61.46 38.63 87.13
N ILE A 541 -60.23 38.19 87.32
CA ILE A 541 -59.77 36.89 86.82
C ILE A 541 -60.19 35.86 87.88
N ALA A 542 -61.27 35.13 87.61
CA ALA A 542 -61.63 33.95 88.38
C ALA A 542 -61.01 32.70 87.71
N PRO A 543 -60.44 31.74 88.46
CA PRO A 543 -60.05 30.46 87.89
C PRO A 543 -61.27 29.77 87.29
N VAL A 544 -61.23 29.48 86.00
CA VAL A 544 -62.26 28.69 85.32
C VAL A 544 -61.87 27.21 85.43
N GLU A 545 -62.71 26.42 86.08
CA GLU A 545 -62.60 24.96 86.17
C GLU A 545 -63.09 24.38 84.83
N VAL A 546 -62.15 24.22 83.88
CA VAL A 546 -62.45 23.83 82.50
C VAL A 546 -63.18 22.49 82.44
N ASN A 547 -62.85 21.55 83.33
CA ASN A 547 -63.50 20.24 83.39
C ASN A 547 -64.97 20.35 83.79
N GLY A 548 -65.31 21.15 84.81
CA GLY A 548 -66.70 21.40 85.19
C GLY A 548 -67.55 22.06 84.10
N LEU A 549 -66.97 22.90 83.25
CA LEU A 549 -67.65 23.53 82.10
C LEU A 549 -67.93 22.54 80.98
N ILE A 550 -66.97 21.65 80.70
CA ILE A 550 -67.11 20.58 79.72
C ILE A 550 -68.19 19.59 80.15
N ASP A 551 -68.25 19.20 81.42
CA ASP A 551 -69.28 18.27 81.93
C ASP A 551 -70.69 18.87 81.88
N ASN A 552 -70.84 20.17 82.14
CA ASN A 552 -72.13 20.87 82.00
C ASN A 552 -72.58 20.96 80.53
N MET A 553 -71.68 21.27 79.59
CA MET A 553 -72.00 21.24 78.16
C MET A 553 -72.32 19.82 77.66
N ARG A 554 -71.64 18.81 78.19
CA ARG A 554 -71.91 17.38 77.89
C ARG A 554 -73.31 16.96 78.35
N THR A 555 -73.80 17.55 79.44
CA THR A 555 -75.15 17.32 79.97
C THR A 555 -76.22 18.00 79.12
N LEU A 556 -75.94 19.18 78.59
CA LEU A 556 -76.82 19.89 77.63
C LEU A 556 -76.92 19.17 76.28
N ILE A 557 -75.79 18.66 75.75
CA ILE A 557 -75.75 17.94 74.47
C ILE A 557 -76.39 16.54 74.56
N ARG A 558 -76.49 15.95 75.76
CA ARG A 558 -77.19 14.66 75.97
C ARG A 558 -78.70 14.79 76.21
N HIS A 559 -79.22 16.01 76.38
CA HIS A 559 -80.65 16.29 76.51
C HIS A 559 -81.23 17.08 75.31
N SER A 560 -80.47 17.19 74.21
CA SER A 560 -80.95 17.50 72.86
C SER A 560 -80.79 16.27 71.97
#